data_AF-A0A920YFV9-F1
#
_entry.id   AF-A0A920YFV9-F1
#
_cell.length_a   1.000
_cell.length_b   1.000
_cell.length_c   1.000
_cell.angle_alpha   90.00
_cell.angle_beta   90.00
_cell.angle_gamma   90.00
#
_symmetry.space_group_name_H-M   'P 1'
#
loop_
_entity.id
_entity.type
_entity.pdbx_description
1 polymer ?
#
loop_
_entity_poly.entity_id
_entity_poly.type
_entity_poly.pdbx_seq_one_letter_code
_entity_poly.pdbx_strand_id
1 'polypeptide(L)' 'MTYIPVNIIQDFMVDVFQALGVPEDDARICTDVLITADLRGIESHGVGRLKYYYDRIRRGQHR' A
#
# COMPACT_ATOMS: atom_id res chain seq x y z
N MET A 1 0.11 -7.59 20.12
CA MET A 1 -0.65 -7.66 18.86
C MET A 1 -1.55 -6.46 18.83
N THR A 2 -1.42 -5.59 17.83
CA THR A 2 -2.25 -4.38 17.70
C THR A 2 -3.15 -4.57 16.50
N TYR A 3 -4.45 -4.37 16.67
CA TYR A 3 -5.42 -4.41 15.59
C TYR A 3 -5.67 -2.99 15.10
N ILE A 4 -5.59 -2.79 13.79
CA ILE A 4 -5.82 -1.51 13.14
C ILE A 4 -7.04 -1.66 12.23
N PRO A 5 -8.05 -0.77 12.34
CA PRO A 5 -9.16 -0.73 11.39
C PRO A 5 -8.69 -0.60 9.93
N VAL A 6 -9.31 -1.35 9.03
CA VAL A 6 -8.92 -1.41 7.60
C VAL A 6 -8.95 -0.03 6.94
N ASN A 7 -9.94 0.80 7.24
CA ASN A 7 -10.04 2.13 6.67
C ASN A 7 -8.83 3.01 7.04
N ILE A 8 -8.31 2.89 8.27
CA ILE A 8 -7.13 3.67 8.71
C ILE A 8 -5.90 3.27 7.89
N ILE A 9 -5.66 1.98 7.68
CA ILE A 9 -4.49 1.54 6.91
C ILE A 9 -4.66 1.84 5.42
N GLN A 10 -5.90 1.77 4.91
CA GLN A 10 -6.24 2.14 3.55
C GLN A 10 -5.94 3.60 3.25
N ASP A 11 -6.44 4.52 4.07
CA ASP A 11 -6.21 5.95 3.87
C ASP A 11 -4.71 6.28 3.95
N PHE A 12 -4.02 5.71 4.95
CA PHE A 12 -2.57 5.87 5.08
C PHE A 12 -1.78 5.38 3.86
N MET A 13 -2.13 4.23 3.29
CA MET A 13 -1.44 3.68 2.13
C MET A 13 -1.68 4.52 0.87
N VAL A 14 -2.92 4.99 0.66
CA VAL A 14 -3.25 5.91 -0.44
C VAL A 14 -2.43 7.19 -0.31
N ASP A 15 -2.37 7.80 0.88
CA ASP A 15 -1.58 9.01 1.14
C ASP A 15 -0.09 8.80 0.84
N VAL A 16 0.47 7.63 1.20
CA VAL A 16 1.87 7.29 0.89
C VAL A 16 2.12 7.21 -0.61
N PHE A 17 1.25 6.54 -1.37
CA PHE A 17 1.39 6.44 -2.83
C PHE A 17 1.22 7.80 -3.50
N GLN A 18 0.24 8.61 -3.09
CA GLN A 18 0.05 9.96 -3.60
C GLN A 18 1.25 10.87 -3.29
N ALA A 19 1.83 10.78 -2.10
CA ALA A 19 3.04 11.51 -1.73
C ALA A 19 4.28 11.11 -2.56
N LEU A 20 4.26 9.93 -3.18
CA LEU A 20 5.27 9.48 -4.15
C LEU A 20 4.97 9.93 -5.58
N GLY A 21 3.86 10.62 -5.81
CA GLY A 21 3.43 11.12 -7.13
C GLY A 21 2.58 10.14 -7.93
N VAL A 22 2.11 9.04 -7.32
CA VAL A 22 1.19 8.09 -7.97
C VAL A 22 -0.19 8.73 -8.10
N PRO A 23 -0.86 8.66 -9.27
CA PRO A 23 -2.23 9.13 -9.44
C PRO A 23 -3.19 8.51 -8.42
N GLU A 24 -4.23 9.24 -8.02
CA GLU A 24 -5.17 8.77 -6.99
C GLU A 24 -5.81 7.41 -7.31
N ASP A 25 -6.26 7.23 -8.54
CA ASP A 25 -6.91 5.97 -8.96
C ASP A 25 -5.94 4.78 -8.85
N ASP A 26 -4.69 4.97 -9.29
CA ASP A 26 -3.64 3.95 -9.20
C ASP A 26 -3.25 3.68 -7.73
N ALA A 27 -3.14 4.73 -6.91
CA ALA A 27 -2.86 4.62 -5.48
C ALA A 27 -3.96 3.81 -4.75
N ARG A 28 -5.23 4.03 -5.10
CA ARG A 28 -6.38 3.27 -4.56
C ARG A 28 -6.33 1.81 -5.00
N ILE A 29 -6.03 1.53 -6.27
CA ILE A 29 -5.90 0.16 -6.78
C ILE A 29 -4.75 -0.58 -6.09
N CYS A 30 -3.56 0.02 -6.01
CA CYS A 30 -2.42 -0.59 -5.32
C CYS A 30 -2.73 -0.89 -3.84
N THR A 31 -3.38 0.05 -3.17
CA THR A 31 -3.79 -0.12 -1.77
C THR A 31 -4.79 -1.26 -1.60
N ASP A 32 -5.82 -1.32 -2.45
CA ASP A 32 -6.85 -2.37 -2.40
C ASP A 32 -6.26 -3.77 -2.59
N VAL A 33 -5.32 -3.94 -3.52
CA VAL A 33 -4.62 -5.20 -3.76
C VAL A 33 -3.85 -5.66 -2.52
N LEU A 34 -3.08 -4.75 -1.91
CA LEU A 34 -2.26 -5.07 -0.73
C LEU A 34 -3.12 -5.35 0.50
N ILE A 35 -4.16 -4.57 0.74
CA ILE A 35 -5.08 -4.81 1.86
C ILE A 35 -5.83 -6.13 1.67
N THR A 36 -6.31 -6.40 0.45
CA THR A 36 -6.99 -7.66 0.13
C THR A 36 -6.10 -8.87 0.38
N ALA A 37 -4.79 -8.77 0.09
CA ALA A 37 -3.85 -9.84 0.39
C ALA A 37 -3.74 -10.12 1.90
N ASP A 38 -3.65 -9.09 2.74
CA ASP A 38 -3.64 -9.25 4.21
C ASP A 38 -4.97 -9.80 4.74
N LEU A 39 -6.10 -9.29 4.25
CA LEU A 39 -7.43 -9.77 4.64
C LEU A 39 -7.66 -11.26 4.27
N ARG A 40 -6.99 -11.74 3.23
CA ARG A 40 -7.00 -13.15 2.81
C ARG A 40 -5.95 -14.00 3.53
N GLY A 41 -5.16 -13.43 4.43
CA GLY A 41 -4.11 -14.14 5.18
C GLY A 41 -2.84 -14.41 4.37
N ILE A 42 -2.61 -13.68 3.26
CA ILE A 42 -1.40 -13.77 2.44
C ILE A 42 -0.41 -12.69 2.89
N GLU A 43 0.10 -12.83 4.12
CA GLU A 43 0.91 -11.81 4.80
C GLU A 43 2.15 -11.37 3.98
N SER A 44 2.74 -12.31 3.22
CA SER A 44 3.92 -12.03 2.38
C SER A 44 3.65 -11.07 1.21
N HIS A 45 2.39 -10.74 0.92
CA HIS A 45 1.95 -9.88 -0.18
C HIS A 45 1.05 -8.72 0.28
N GLY A 46 0.84 -8.55 1.59
CA GLY A 46 -0.06 -7.56 2.13
C GLY A 46 0.55 -6.18 2.38
N VAL A 47 0.04 -5.46 3.39
CA VAL A 47 0.44 -4.11 3.80
C VAL A 47 1.96 -4.02 4.03
N GLY A 48 2.59 -5.11 4.50
CA GLY A 48 4.04 -5.20 4.67
C GLY A 48 4.85 -4.90 3.40
N ARG A 49 4.26 -5.04 2.20
CA ARG A 49 4.89 -4.68 0.92
C ARG A 49 4.91 -3.18 0.64
N LEU A 50 4.20 -2.34 1.39
CA LEU A 50 4.19 -0.89 1.17
C LEU A 50 5.61 -0.31 1.17
N LYS A 51 6.45 -0.69 2.15
CA LYS A 51 7.85 -0.22 2.23
C LYS A 51 8.68 -0.62 1.00
N TYR A 52 8.43 -1.82 0.48
CA TYR A 52 9.10 -2.31 -0.72
C TYR A 52 8.74 -1.47 -1.94
N TYR A 53 7.45 -1.17 -2.16
CA TYR A 53 7.03 -0.30 -3.26
C TYR A 53 7.53 1.12 -3.08
N TYR A 54 7.45 1.67 -1.87
CA TYR A 54 7.97 2.99 -1.52
C TYR A 54 9.44 3.16 -1.94
N ASP A 55 10.31 2.24 -1.54
CA ASP A 55 11.74 2.33 -1.87
C ASP A 55 12.00 2.26 -3.37
N ARG A 56 11.24 1.41 -4.09
CA ARG A 56 11.41 1.23 -5.53
C ARG A 56 10.92 2.42 -6.34
N ILE A 57 9.78 3.00 -5.97
CA ILE A 57 9.26 4.22 -6.58
C ILE A 57 10.23 5.38 -6.32
N ARG A 58 10.69 5.55 -5.08
CA ARG A 58 11.67 6.59 -4.72
C ARG A 58 13.01 6.45 -5.46
N ARG A 59 13.40 5.23 -5.82
CA ARG A 59 14.60 4.93 -6.63
C ARG A 59 14.36 5.00 -8.15
N GLY A 60 13.14 5.31 -8.60
CA GLY A 60 12.78 5.33 -10.03
C GLY A 60 12.74 3.95 -10.69
N GLN A 61 12.67 2.88 -9.91
CA GLN A 61 12.60 1.49 -10.40
C GLN A 61 11.18 1.04 -10.72
N HIS A 62 10.18 1.78 -10.23
CA HIS A 62 8.76 1.68 -10.55
C HIS A 62 8.21 3.08 -10.77
N ARG A 63 7.07 3.15 -11.45
CA ARG A 63 6.36 4.39 -11.80
C ARG A 63 4.90 4.20 -11.43
#